data_AF-A0A1V1PN37-F1
#
_entry.id   AF-A0A1V1PN37-F1
#
_cell.length_a   1.000
_cell.length_b   1.000
_cell.length_c   1.000
_cell.angle_alpha   90.00
_cell.angle_beta   90.00
_cell.angle_gamma   90.00
#
_symmetry.space_group_name_H-M   'P 1'
#
loop_
_entity.id
_entity.type
_entity.pdbx_description
1 polymer ?
#
loop_
_entity_poly.entity_id
_entity_poly.type
_entity_poly.pdbx_seq_one_letter_code
_entity_poly.pdbx_strand_id
1 'polypeptide(L)' 'MGKRSGYAESSADLEAMTLSQLNAEIQRCVLGFEAGGASKGRKAFFKRLVWLEAERERLHGVMAKARRFGET' A
#
# COMPACT_ATOMS: atom_id res chain seq x y z
N MET A 1 24.70 9.86 -0.37
CA MET A 1 23.78 8.70 -0.49
C MET A 1 22.42 9.15 -0.03
N GLY A 2 21.48 9.34 -0.96
CA GLY A 2 20.20 9.98 -0.70
C GLY A 2 19.35 9.16 0.27
N LYS A 3 18.73 9.84 1.24
CA LYS A 3 17.70 9.28 2.12
C LYS A 3 16.67 8.56 1.25
N ARG A 4 16.66 7.23 1.32
CA ARG A 4 15.64 6.41 0.69
C ARG A 4 14.28 6.87 1.20
N SER A 5 13.35 6.95 0.26
CA SER A 5 11.94 7.26 0.46
C SER A 5 11.45 6.73 1.81
N GLY A 6 10.68 7.50 2.59
CA GLY A 6 10.09 7.06 3.88
C GLY A 6 9.03 5.95 3.73
N TYR A 7 9.14 5.12 2.69
CA TYR A 7 8.17 4.17 2.17
C TYR A 7 8.94 2.91 1.77
N ALA A 8 8.41 1.72 2.08
CA ALA A 8 8.98 0.45 1.63
C ALA A 8 9.12 0.39 0.10
N GLU A 9 10.27 -0.01 -0.43
CA GLU A 9 10.51 -0.09 -1.88
C GLU A 9 10.58 -1.54 -2.37
N SER A 10 10.60 -2.50 -1.44
CA SER A 10 10.73 -3.93 -1.72
C SER A 10 9.93 -4.79 -0.72
N SER A 11 9.69 -6.05 -1.06
CA SER A 11 9.11 -7.03 -0.14
C SER A 11 9.97 -7.24 1.11
N ALA A 12 11.30 -7.14 1.00
CA ALA A 12 12.19 -7.24 2.15
C ALA A 12 11.97 -6.10 3.16
N ASP A 13 11.68 -4.89 2.68
CA ASP A 13 11.31 -3.77 3.57
C ASP A 13 9.99 -4.05 4.29
N LEU A 14 9.03 -4.71 3.63
CA LEU A 14 7.73 -5.06 4.21
C LEU A 14 7.83 -6.20 5.22
N GLU A 15 8.74 -7.16 5.02
CA GLU A 15 9.04 -8.22 5.98
C GLU A 15 9.61 -7.68 7.31
N ALA A 16 10.33 -6.55 7.25
CA ALA A 16 10.83 -5.87 8.43
C ALA A 16 9.76 -5.02 9.13
N MET A 17 8.58 -4.83 8.54
CA MET A 17 7.49 -4.07 9.12
C MET A 17 6.61 -4.95 10.01
N THR A 18 6.17 -4.39 11.12
CA THR A 18 5.08 -4.98 11.91
C THR A 18 3.76 -4.87 11.15
N LEU A 19 2.81 -5.77 11.46
CA LEU A 19 1.46 -5.71 10.92
C LEU A 19 0.81 -4.32 11.13
N SER A 20 1.06 -3.66 12.26
CA SER A 20 0.54 -2.32 12.54
C SER A 20 1.10 -1.26 11.59
N GLN A 21 2.41 -1.31 11.31
CA GLN A 21 3.03 -0.39 10.36
C GLN A 21 2.50 -0.64 8.94
N LEU A 22 2.37 -1.91 8.55
CA LEU A 22 1.84 -2.28 7.24
C LEU A 22 0.38 -1.80 7.07
N ASN A 23 -0.45 -1.95 8.11
CA ASN A 23 -1.83 -1.46 8.11
C ASN A 23 -1.92 0.07 8.04
N ALA A 24 -1.05 0.80 8.76
CA ALA A 24 -0.98 2.26 8.64
C ALA A 24 -0.66 2.69 7.20
N GLU A 25 0.20 1.93 6.54
CA GLU A 25 0.63 2.20 5.18
C GLU A 25 -0.43 1.91 4.13
N ILE A 26 -1.19 0.82 4.33
CA ILE A 26 -2.42 0.52 3.59
C ILE A 26 -3.42 1.67 3.75
N GLN A 27 -3.67 2.13 4.98
CA GLN A 27 -4.63 3.23 5.24
C GLN A 27 -4.24 4.52 4.52
N ARG A 28 -2.97 4.91 4.56
CA ARG A 28 -2.50 6.08 3.80
C ARG A 28 -2.72 5.91 2.30
N CYS A 29 -2.50 4.71 1.74
CA CYS A 29 -2.74 4.45 0.33
C CYS A 29 -4.24 4.43 -0.03
N VAL A 30 -5.12 3.97 0.87
CA VAL A 30 -6.58 4.08 0.71
C VAL A 30 -6.99 5.54 0.60
N LEU A 31 -6.58 6.37 1.55
CA LEU A 31 -6.88 7.81 1.54
C LEU A 31 -6.35 8.50 0.27
N GLY A 32 -5.14 8.16 -0.17
CA GLY A 32 -4.57 8.72 -1.41
C GLY A 32 -5.29 8.25 -2.68
N PHE A 33 -5.87 7.05 -2.68
CA PHE A 33 -6.68 6.54 -3.78
C PHE A 33 -8.08 7.17 -3.83
N GLU A 34 -8.71 7.36 -2.67
CA GLU A 34 -10.07 7.90 -2.52
C GLU A 34 -10.12 9.42 -2.63
N ALA A 35 -9.24 10.13 -1.90
CA ALA A 35 -9.23 11.59 -1.82
C ALA A 35 -8.20 12.25 -2.76
N GLY A 36 -7.40 11.48 -3.50
CA GLY A 36 -6.37 12.02 -4.39
C GLY A 36 -6.97 12.82 -5.55
N GLY A 37 -6.49 14.04 -5.80
CA GLY A 37 -7.03 14.88 -6.87
C GLY A 37 -6.69 14.39 -8.28
N ALA A 38 -5.40 14.22 -8.59
CA ALA A 38 -4.97 13.86 -9.95
C ALA A 38 -5.06 12.34 -10.22
N SER A 39 -5.64 11.95 -11.37
CA SER A 39 -5.81 10.54 -11.77
C SER A 39 -4.50 9.73 -11.78
N LYS A 40 -3.36 10.38 -12.12
CA LYS A 40 -2.03 9.75 -12.05
C LYS A 40 -1.61 9.40 -10.62
N GLY A 41 -1.87 10.30 -9.66
CA GLY A 41 -1.60 10.09 -8.24
C GLY A 41 -2.46 8.97 -7.66
N ARG A 42 -3.78 9.01 -7.93
CA ARG A 42 -4.71 7.94 -7.52
C ARG A 42 -4.27 6.56 -8.02
N LYS A 43 -3.82 6.46 -9.27
CA LYS A 43 -3.31 5.19 -9.84
C LYS A 43 -2.03 4.70 -9.14
N ALA A 44 -1.13 5.61 -8.77
CA ALA A 44 0.08 5.25 -8.03
C ALA A 44 -0.27 4.71 -6.64
N PHE A 45 -1.17 5.38 -5.92
CA PHE A 45 -1.68 4.90 -4.63
C PHE A 45 -2.40 3.56 -4.75
N PHE A 46 -3.23 3.37 -5.78
CA PHE A 46 -3.93 2.11 -6.00
C PHE A 46 -2.97 0.94 -6.24
N LYS A 47 -1.96 1.11 -7.10
CA LYS A 47 -0.95 0.07 -7.33
C LYS A 47 -0.23 -0.33 -6.05
N ARG A 48 0.12 0.67 -5.24
CA ARG A 48 0.80 0.46 -3.97
C ARG A 48 -0.11 -0.20 -2.93
N LEU A 49 -1.38 0.19 -2.89
CA LEU A 49 -2.41 -0.42 -2.03
C LEU A 49 -2.54 -1.91 -2.29
N VAL A 50 -2.75 -2.31 -3.56
CA VAL A 50 -2.91 -3.72 -3.94
C VAL A 50 -1.66 -4.53 -3.58
N TRP A 51 -0.47 -3.96 -3.80
CA TRP A 51 0.78 -4.62 -3.44
C TRP A 51 0.92 -4.82 -1.92
N LEU A 52 0.65 -3.78 -1.11
CA LEU A 52 0.72 -3.87 0.35
C LEU A 52 -0.31 -4.85 0.93
N GLU A 53 -1.52 -4.91 0.37
CA GLU A 53 -2.55 -5.85 0.81
C GLU A 53 -2.18 -7.31 0.48
N ALA A 54 -1.64 -7.56 -0.71
CA ALA A 54 -1.15 -8.89 -1.08
C ALA A 54 0.01 -9.34 -0.17
N GLU A 55 0.92 -8.43 0.17
CA GLU A 55 2.02 -8.75 1.07
C GLU A 55 1.54 -8.98 2.51
N ARG A 56 0.55 -8.21 2.98
CA ARG A 56 -0.08 -8.44 4.29
C ARG A 56 -0.72 -9.82 4.36
N GLU A 57 -1.40 -10.23 3.30
CA GLU A 57 -1.99 -11.56 3.21
C GLU A 57 -0.90 -12.64 3.24
N ARG A 58 0.19 -12.46 2.48
CA ARG A 58 1.32 -13.38 2.47
C ARG A 58 2.03 -13.51 3.82
N LEU A 59 2.29 -12.38 4.50
CA LEU A 59 3.08 -12.34 5.72
C LEU A 59 2.28 -12.63 6.99
N HIS A 60 1.01 -12.24 7.01
CA HIS A 60 0.20 -12.25 8.23
C HIS A 60 -1.11 -13.03 8.08
N GLY A 61 -1.41 -13.59 6.91
CA GLY A 61 -2.64 -14.36 6.66
C GLY A 61 -3.92 -13.52 6.69
N VAL A 62 -3.81 -12.19 6.69
CA VAL A 62 -4.97 -11.28 6.71
C VAL A 62 -5.40 -11.01 5.28
N MET A 63 -6.47 -11.69 4.85
CA MET A 63 -7.01 -11.59 3.48
C MET A 63 -7.07 -10.15 2.96
N ALA A 64 -6.56 -9.95 1.75
CA ALA A 64 -6.73 -8.72 1.01
C ALA A 64 -8.17 -8.57 0.53
N LYS A 65 -8.71 -7.35 0.52
CA LYS A 65 -9.96 -7.07 -0.18
C LYS A 65 -9.68 -7.11 -1.67
N ALA A 66 -10.52 -7.77 -2.47
CA ALA A 66 -10.46 -7.63 -3.92
C ALA A 66 -10.81 -6.19 -4.31
N ARG A 67 -9.89 -5.49 -4.99
CA ARG A 67 -10.08 -4.10 -5.41
C ARG A 67 -9.97 -3.97 -6.92
N ARG A 68 -10.85 -3.17 -7.52
CA ARG A 68 -10.80 -2.77 -8.94
C ARG A 68 -10.58 -1.27 -9.05
N PHE A 69 -9.67 -0.88 -9.92
CA PHE A 69 -9.40 0.54 -10.17
C PHE A 69 -10.61 1.15 -10.89
N GLY A 70 -11.38 1.99 -10.20
CA GLY A 70 -12.58 2.63 -10.74
C GLY A 70 -13.86 2.31 -9.96
N GLU A 71 -13.86 1.28 -9.11
CA GLU A 71 -14.87 1.11 -8.08
C GLU A 71 -14.44 1.96 -6.88
N THR A 72 -15.05 3.14 -6.73
CA THR A 72 -14.96 4.00 -5.54
C THR A 72 -16.27 3.98 -4.80
#